data_AF-A0A1Q3WEJ6-F1
#
_entry.id   AF-A0A1Q3WEJ6-F1
#
_cell.length_a   1.000
_cell.length_b   1.000
_cell.length_c   1.000
_cell.angle_alpha   90.00
_cell.angle_beta   90.00
_cell.angle_gamma   90.00
#
_symmetry.space_group_name_H-M   'P 1'
#
loop_
_entity.id
_entity.type
_entity.pdbx_description
1 polymer ?
#
loop_
_entity_poly.entity_id
_entity_poly.type
_entity_poly.pdbx_seq_one_letter_code
_entity_poly.pdbx_strand_id
1 'polypeptide(L)'
;MDLTTTVEQLFDQALAHKETYNAFSDRDIRTSFFTNMINQCATVHINLIINKRYLEGGSEESRSLFADDQDRVYLYMENLMQNSVELIVEAALFQSELVFRTLNASLTGHDIYDGSSIPRLIANLYDDTENNWTKEECKLFVLLSSIRNTIHTGGVYFKNTAGETKVFKGNNYTFIYGKPPAYPAGIGILDLVSELFDAMKVLFDSAKIAAIGQLEHPNYNALGK
;
A
#
# COMPACT_ATOMS: atom_id res chain seq x y z
N MET A 1 1.16 3.71 -18.94
CA MET A 1 2.39 4.17 -18.26
C MET A 1 3.22 2.94 -17.95
N ASP A 2 4.54 2.99 -18.12
CA ASP A 2 5.42 1.86 -17.76
C ASP A 2 5.43 1.67 -16.24
N LEU A 3 5.35 0.42 -15.76
CA LEU A 3 5.30 0.11 -14.33
C LEU A 3 6.54 0.66 -13.60
N THR A 4 7.71 0.58 -14.24
CA THR A 4 8.96 1.13 -13.71
C THR A 4 8.82 2.63 -13.39
N THR A 5 8.27 3.42 -14.32
CA THR A 5 8.04 4.86 -14.13
C THR A 5 7.04 5.13 -13.01
N THR A 6 5.97 4.34 -12.91
CA THR A 6 4.99 4.50 -11.83
C THR A 6 5.60 4.20 -10.45
N VAL A 7 6.47 3.19 -10.34
CA VAL A 7 7.16 2.87 -9.08
C VAL A 7 8.17 3.96 -8.72
N GLU A 8 8.88 4.53 -9.69
CA GLU A 8 9.78 5.67 -9.49
C GLU A 8 9.03 6.91 -8.97
N GLN A 9 7.86 7.20 -9.53
CA GLN A 9 7.01 8.30 -9.05
C GLN A 9 6.52 8.08 -7.62
N LEU A 10 6.14 6.85 -7.25
CA LEU A 10 5.79 6.51 -5.87
C LEU A 10 6.98 6.67 -4.91
N PHE A 11 8.17 6.29 -5.35
CA PHE A 11 9.40 6.49 -4.58
C PHE A 11 9.63 7.98 -4.32
N ASP A 12 9.56 8.83 -5.35
CA ASP A 12 9.77 10.27 -5.24
C ASP A 12 8.72 10.93 -4.34
N GLN A 13 7.45 10.51 -4.44
CA GLN A 13 6.38 11.01 -3.58
C GLN A 13 6.60 10.63 -2.11
N ALA A 14 6.95 9.37 -1.84
CA ALA A 14 7.24 8.93 -0.47
C ALA A 14 8.45 9.66 0.12
N LEU A 15 9.48 9.94 -0.70
CA LEU A 15 10.63 10.74 -0.31
C LEU A 15 10.24 12.18 0.02
N ALA A 16 9.48 12.84 -0.86
CA ALA A 16 9.01 14.20 -0.64
C ALA A 16 8.18 14.33 0.64
N HIS A 17 7.30 13.35 0.92
CA HIS A 17 6.53 13.34 2.16
C HIS A 17 7.40 13.09 3.39
N LYS A 18 8.36 12.15 3.33
CA LYS A 18 9.34 11.93 4.41
C LYS A 18 10.08 13.21 4.77
N GLU A 19 10.49 13.99 3.77
CA GLU A 19 11.27 15.22 3.98
C GLU A 19 10.52 16.26 4.82
N THR A 20 9.18 16.27 4.78
CA THR A 20 8.36 17.13 5.64
C THR A 20 8.48 16.81 7.13
N TYR A 21 9.00 15.63 7.46
CA TYR A 21 9.16 15.12 8.83
C TYR A 21 10.64 15.01 9.28
N ASN A 22 11.59 15.58 8.52
CA ASN A 22 13.03 15.52 8.84
C ASN A 22 13.43 16.14 10.21
N ALA A 23 12.54 16.91 10.84
CA ALA A 23 12.76 17.42 12.20
C ALA A 23 12.56 16.34 13.28
N PHE A 24 11.83 15.26 12.97
CA PHE A 24 11.66 14.12 13.86
C PHE A 24 12.81 13.11 13.69
N SER A 25 13.02 12.25 14.69
CA SER A 25 14.00 11.17 14.55
C SER A 25 13.56 10.15 13.50
N ASP A 26 14.52 9.37 12.98
CA ASP A 26 14.22 8.26 12.05
C ASP A 26 13.28 7.22 12.65
N ARG A 27 13.24 7.13 14.00
CA ARG A 27 12.36 6.21 14.72
C ARG A 27 10.92 6.66 14.82
N ASP A 28 10.68 7.95 14.56
CA ASP A 28 9.34 8.49 14.63
C ASP A 28 8.42 7.82 13.61
N ILE A 29 7.17 7.60 14.01
CA ILE A 29 6.17 6.88 13.23
C ILE A 29 5.94 7.46 11.83
N ARG A 30 6.03 8.79 11.69
CA ARG A 30 5.89 9.51 10.42
C ARG A 30 7.07 9.22 9.50
N THR A 31 8.28 9.44 10.01
CA THR A 31 9.52 9.22 9.28
C THR A 31 9.69 7.75 8.91
N SER A 32 9.39 6.85 9.85
CA SER A 32 9.51 5.40 9.69
C SER A 32 8.53 4.85 8.65
N PHE A 33 7.26 5.30 8.67
CA PHE A 33 6.27 4.90 7.66
C PHE A 33 6.77 5.21 6.24
N PHE A 34 7.12 6.47 5.96
CA PHE A 34 7.60 6.84 4.63
C PHE A 34 8.96 6.23 4.29
N THR A 35 9.85 6.03 5.26
CA THR A 35 11.10 5.29 5.04
C THR A 35 10.85 3.85 4.59
N ASN A 36 9.88 3.16 5.20
CA ASN A 36 9.52 1.81 4.79
C ASN A 36 8.95 1.80 3.36
N MET A 37 8.13 2.80 2.99
CA MET A 37 7.59 2.91 1.64
C MET A 37 8.66 3.25 0.60
N ILE A 38 9.61 4.14 0.91
CA ILE A 38 10.78 4.44 0.08
C ILE A 38 11.57 3.16 -0.19
N ASN A 39 11.90 2.41 0.86
CA ASN A 39 12.66 1.17 0.73
C ASN A 39 11.91 0.13 -0.11
N GLN A 40 10.60 -0.03 0.10
CA GLN A 40 9.79 -0.95 -0.68
C GLN A 40 9.75 -0.57 -2.17
N CYS A 41 9.52 0.71 -2.48
CA CYS A 41 9.51 1.19 -3.86
C CYS A 41 10.89 1.02 -4.51
N ALA A 42 11.97 1.32 -3.78
CA ALA A 42 13.34 1.14 -4.26
C ALA A 42 13.65 -0.34 -4.56
N THR A 43 13.28 -1.27 -3.67
CA THR A 43 13.47 -2.70 -3.89
C THR A 43 12.73 -3.18 -5.13
N VAL A 44 11.47 -2.79 -5.29
CA VAL A 44 10.68 -3.17 -6.48
C VAL A 44 11.27 -2.55 -7.74
N HIS A 45 11.64 -1.27 -7.70
CA HIS A 45 12.23 -0.57 -8.85
C HIS A 45 13.52 -1.25 -9.32
N ILE A 46 14.43 -1.55 -8.39
CA ILE A 46 15.68 -2.28 -8.67
C ILE A 46 15.40 -3.66 -9.26
N ASN A 47 14.46 -4.41 -8.67
CA ASN A 47 14.08 -5.74 -9.17
C ASN A 47 13.54 -5.69 -10.61
N LEU A 48 12.67 -4.72 -10.92
CA LEU A 48 12.14 -4.54 -12.27
C LEU A 48 13.26 -4.22 -13.27
N ILE A 49 14.17 -3.30 -12.92
CA ILE A 49 15.30 -2.92 -13.79
C ILE A 49 16.23 -4.10 -14.04
N ILE A 50 16.60 -4.84 -13.00
CA ILE A 50 17.51 -5.98 -13.12
C ILE A 50 16.91 -7.05 -14.03
N ASN A 51 15.64 -7.42 -13.80
CA ASN A 51 15.00 -8.48 -14.58
C ASN A 51 14.73 -8.06 -16.03
N LYS A 52 14.36 -6.79 -16.28
CA LYS A 52 14.22 -6.27 -17.64
C LYS A 52 15.56 -6.35 -18.40
N ARG A 53 16.65 -5.92 -17.78
CA ARG A 53 18.01 -6.03 -18.35
C ARG A 53 18.43 -7.49 -18.56
N TYR A 54 18.08 -8.37 -17.64
CA TYR A 54 18.38 -9.80 -17.73
C TYR A 54 17.70 -10.44 -18.94
N LEU A 55 16.47 -10.04 -19.27
CA LEU A 55 15.76 -10.52 -20.46
C LEU A 55 16.26 -9.88 -21.76
N GLU A 56 16.56 -8.58 -21.74
CA GLU A 56 17.02 -7.85 -22.93
C GLU A 56 18.48 -8.18 -23.32
N GLY A 57 19.33 -8.53 -22.35
CA GLY A 57 20.78 -8.66 -22.56
C GLY A 57 21.46 -9.83 -21.84
N GLY A 58 20.70 -10.76 -21.27
CA GLY A 58 21.24 -11.88 -20.46
C GLY A 58 22.14 -12.86 -21.21
N SER A 59 22.91 -13.63 -20.44
CA SER A 59 23.83 -14.67 -20.94
C SER A 59 23.08 -15.80 -21.67
N GLU A 60 23.82 -16.65 -22.39
CA GLU A 60 23.24 -17.85 -23.01
C GLU A 60 22.56 -18.78 -21.99
N GLU A 61 23.13 -18.93 -20.79
CA GLU A 61 22.50 -19.70 -19.70
C GLU A 61 21.20 -19.06 -19.20
N SER A 62 21.07 -17.74 -19.35
CA SER A 62 19.89 -17.00 -18.95
C SER A 62 18.73 -17.20 -19.93
N ARG A 63 19.03 -17.26 -21.23
CA ARG A 63 18.04 -17.50 -22.30
C ARG A 63 17.61 -18.96 -22.34
N SER A 64 18.52 -19.88 -22.02
CA SER A 64 18.22 -21.32 -21.98
C SER A 64 17.23 -21.70 -20.87
N LEU A 65 17.15 -20.92 -19.77
CA LEU A 65 16.10 -21.09 -18.75
C LEU A 65 14.68 -20.92 -19.33
N PHE A 66 14.54 -20.05 -20.32
CA PHE A 66 13.27 -19.85 -21.03
C PHE A 66 13.13 -20.78 -22.24
N ALA A 67 14.12 -21.63 -22.53
CA ALA A 67 14.15 -22.53 -23.69
C ALA A 67 13.86 -21.81 -25.03
N ASP A 68 14.29 -20.55 -25.15
CA ASP A 68 13.99 -19.64 -26.26
C ASP A 68 12.48 -19.44 -26.55
N ASP A 69 11.63 -19.79 -25.59
CA ASP A 69 10.17 -19.69 -25.66
C ASP A 69 9.72 -18.28 -25.24
N GLN A 70 9.28 -17.49 -26.23
CA GLN A 70 8.82 -16.12 -26.00
C GLN A 70 7.58 -16.04 -25.12
N ASP A 71 6.71 -17.05 -25.13
CA ASP A 71 5.51 -17.07 -24.29
C ASP A 71 5.89 -17.24 -22.81
N ARG A 72 6.95 -18.00 -22.52
CA ARG A 72 7.48 -18.11 -21.14
C ARG A 72 8.10 -16.82 -20.65
N VAL A 73 8.82 -16.10 -21.52
CA VAL A 73 9.37 -14.78 -21.18
C VAL A 73 8.24 -13.80 -20.88
N TYR A 74 7.19 -13.80 -21.70
CA TYR A 74 6.00 -12.98 -21.50
C TYR A 74 5.32 -13.29 -20.17
N LEU A 75 5.01 -14.56 -19.90
CA LEU A 75 4.37 -15.00 -18.65
C LEU A 75 5.22 -14.67 -17.41
N TYR A 76 6.54 -14.84 -17.52
CA TYR A 76 7.46 -14.45 -16.44
C TYR A 76 7.36 -12.96 -16.13
N MET A 77 7.35 -12.11 -17.17
CA MET A 77 7.23 -10.66 -17.00
C MET A 77 5.87 -10.24 -16.42
N GLU A 78 4.77 -10.84 -16.88
CA GLU A 78 3.45 -10.60 -16.29
C GLU A 78 3.43 -10.93 -14.80
N ASN A 79 3.94 -12.11 -14.42
CA ASN A 79 4.03 -12.53 -13.02
C ASN A 79 4.95 -11.61 -12.20
N LEU A 80 6.09 -11.21 -12.74
CA LEU A 80 7.00 -10.28 -12.09
C LEU A 80 6.33 -8.92 -11.82
N MET A 81 5.62 -8.39 -12.82
CA MET A 81 4.90 -7.13 -12.71
C MET A 81 3.79 -7.22 -11.66
N GLN A 82 3.00 -8.30 -11.67
CA GLN A 82 1.95 -8.53 -10.68
C GLN A 82 2.53 -8.62 -9.26
N ASN A 83 3.55 -9.47 -9.04
CA ASN A 83 4.20 -9.62 -7.74
C ASN A 83 4.79 -8.29 -7.23
N SER A 84 5.39 -7.51 -8.13
CA SER A 84 5.96 -6.20 -7.83
C SER A 84 4.90 -5.22 -7.29
N VAL A 85 3.73 -5.23 -7.92
CA VAL A 85 2.59 -4.42 -7.52
C VAL A 85 2.03 -4.87 -6.16
N GLU A 86 1.84 -6.18 -5.98
CA GLU A 86 1.33 -6.77 -4.74
C GLU A 86 2.24 -6.44 -3.54
N LEU A 87 3.56 -6.55 -3.71
CA LEU A 87 4.53 -6.22 -2.65
C LEU A 87 4.42 -4.77 -2.16
N ILE A 88 4.22 -3.80 -3.05
CA ILE A 88 4.03 -2.39 -2.66
C ILE A 88 2.73 -2.21 -1.89
N VAL A 89 1.63 -2.79 -2.40
CA VAL A 89 0.29 -2.64 -1.81
C VAL A 89 0.22 -3.30 -0.43
N GLU A 90 0.78 -4.49 -0.29
CA GLU A 90 0.86 -5.21 1.00
C GLU A 90 1.66 -4.42 2.02
N ALA A 91 2.84 -3.91 1.64
CA ALA A 91 3.65 -3.08 2.52
C ALA A 91 2.88 -1.84 2.95
N ALA A 92 2.23 -1.14 2.01
CA ALA A 92 1.50 0.08 2.31
C ALA A 92 0.34 -0.15 3.29
N LEU A 93 -0.45 -1.22 3.09
CA LEU A 93 -1.55 -1.58 3.98
C LEU A 93 -1.07 -2.03 5.35
N PHE A 94 -0.04 -2.88 5.40
CA PHE A 94 0.50 -3.39 6.65
C PHE A 94 1.12 -2.27 7.50
N GLN A 95 1.94 -1.40 6.89
CA GLN A 95 2.53 -0.26 7.60
C GLN A 95 1.45 0.73 8.06
N SER A 96 0.42 0.98 7.25
CA SER A 96 -0.69 1.85 7.66
C SER A 96 -1.46 1.28 8.86
N GLU A 97 -1.71 -0.03 8.88
CA GLU A 97 -2.35 -0.69 10.02
C GLU A 97 -1.55 -0.52 11.32
N LEU A 98 -0.22 -0.70 11.25
CA LEU A 98 0.65 -0.48 12.41
C LEU A 98 0.57 0.97 12.89
N VAL A 99 0.64 1.93 11.96
CA VAL A 99 0.48 3.36 12.28
C VAL A 99 -0.85 3.61 12.98
N PHE A 100 -1.95 3.08 12.45
CA PHE A 100 -3.28 3.30 13.01
C PHE A 100 -3.43 2.76 14.43
N ARG A 101 -2.93 1.55 14.67
CA ARG A 101 -2.96 0.94 16.00
C ARG A 101 -2.17 1.79 17.00
N THR A 102 -0.96 2.21 16.63
CA THR A 102 -0.10 3.02 17.49
C THR A 102 -0.69 4.40 17.77
N LEU A 103 -1.16 5.12 16.76
CA LEU A 103 -1.77 6.44 16.94
C LEU A 103 -3.05 6.36 17.79
N ASN A 104 -3.92 5.37 17.52
CA ASN A 104 -5.15 5.21 18.29
C ASN A 104 -4.85 4.88 19.75
N ALA A 105 -3.91 3.98 20.02
CA ALA A 105 -3.45 3.66 21.37
C ALA A 105 -2.95 4.90 22.12
N SER A 106 -2.14 5.75 21.47
CA SER A 106 -1.67 7.01 22.06
C SER A 106 -2.79 8.00 22.36
N LEU A 107 -3.86 8.03 21.55
CA LEU A 107 -4.98 8.96 21.72
C LEU A 107 -5.99 8.50 22.78
N THR A 108 -6.23 7.19 22.89
CA THR A 108 -7.24 6.63 23.80
C THR A 108 -6.65 6.11 25.11
N GLY A 109 -5.34 5.90 25.17
CA GLY A 109 -4.66 5.24 26.29
C GLY A 109 -4.85 3.72 26.33
N HIS A 110 -5.40 3.12 25.26
CA HIS A 110 -5.53 1.68 25.14
C HIS A 110 -4.24 1.02 24.64
N ASP A 111 -4.17 -0.31 24.74
CA ASP A 111 -3.09 -1.10 24.15
C ASP A 111 -3.20 -1.16 22.62
N ILE A 112 -2.08 -1.30 21.91
CA ILE A 112 -2.04 -1.42 20.44
C ILE A 112 -2.77 -2.68 19.92
N TYR A 113 -2.97 -3.67 20.79
CA TYR A 113 -3.67 -4.93 20.53
C TYR A 113 -5.03 -5.00 21.23
N ASP A 114 -5.70 -3.87 21.49
CA ASP A 114 -7.02 -3.81 22.16
C ASP A 114 -8.19 -4.48 21.41
N GLY A 115 -7.92 -5.14 20.28
CA GLY A 115 -8.92 -5.83 19.47
C GLY A 115 -9.74 -4.91 18.56
N SER A 116 -9.41 -3.61 18.49
CA SER A 116 -10.08 -2.69 17.55
C SER A 116 -9.91 -3.14 16.10
N SER A 117 -11.02 -3.11 15.36
CA SER A 117 -11.07 -3.40 13.93
C SER A 117 -10.44 -2.27 13.12
N ILE A 118 -9.87 -2.59 11.95
CA ILE A 118 -9.33 -1.57 11.04
C ILE A 118 -10.34 -0.47 10.68
N PRO A 119 -11.61 -0.80 10.32
CA PRO A 119 -12.64 0.22 10.11
C PRO A 119 -12.80 1.18 11.29
N ARG A 120 -12.83 0.67 12.52
CA ARG A 120 -12.97 1.49 13.72
C ARG A 120 -11.76 2.40 13.93
N LEU A 121 -10.54 1.88 13.71
CA LEU A 121 -9.32 2.67 13.81
C LEU A 121 -9.32 3.83 12.80
N ILE A 122 -9.68 3.56 11.54
CA ILE A 122 -9.77 4.58 10.48
C ILE A 122 -10.82 5.63 10.85
N ALA A 123 -12.03 5.21 11.25
CA ALA A 123 -13.10 6.11 11.67
C ALA A 123 -12.64 7.06 12.78
N ASN A 124 -11.99 6.52 13.82
CA ASN A 124 -11.50 7.30 14.94
C ASN A 124 -10.37 8.27 14.57
N LEU A 125 -9.44 7.84 13.72
CA LEU A 125 -8.24 8.62 13.39
C LEU A 125 -8.55 9.75 12.42
N TYR A 126 -9.39 9.49 11.43
CA TYR A 126 -9.81 10.49 10.46
C TYR A 126 -11.03 11.27 10.92
N ASP A 127 -11.59 11.05 12.11
CA ASP A 127 -12.84 11.64 12.58
C ASP A 127 -13.98 11.50 11.53
N ASP A 128 -14.25 10.24 11.15
CA ASP A 128 -15.30 9.84 10.21
C ASP A 128 -16.25 8.80 10.86
N THR A 129 -17.29 8.38 10.15
CA THR A 129 -18.29 7.43 10.66
C THR A 129 -18.03 6.02 10.15
N GLU A 130 -17.87 5.06 11.08
CA GLU A 130 -17.70 3.66 10.72
C GLU A 130 -18.86 3.16 9.84
N ASN A 131 -18.53 2.49 8.74
CA ASN A 131 -19.45 1.95 7.73
C ASN A 131 -20.26 3.00 6.94
N ASN A 132 -20.14 4.30 7.25
CA ASN A 132 -20.77 5.41 6.53
C ASN A 132 -19.72 6.44 6.13
N TRP A 133 -18.69 5.98 5.42
CA TRP A 133 -17.50 6.75 5.07
C TRP A 133 -17.84 8.00 4.26
N THR A 134 -17.55 9.17 4.84
CA THR A 134 -17.75 10.46 4.17
C THR A 134 -16.46 11.00 3.60
N LYS A 135 -15.33 10.72 4.26
CA LYS A 135 -14.00 11.22 3.87
C LYS A 135 -13.38 10.31 2.81
N GLU A 136 -12.70 10.92 1.84
CA GLU A 136 -12.10 10.18 0.72
C GLU A 136 -10.96 9.28 1.20
N GLU A 137 -10.20 9.70 2.22
CA GLU A 137 -9.15 8.93 2.85
C GLU A 137 -9.73 7.61 3.42
N CYS A 138 -10.84 7.69 4.16
CA CYS A 138 -11.50 6.50 4.71
C CYS A 138 -12.01 5.56 3.62
N LYS A 139 -12.62 6.12 2.56
CA LYS A 139 -13.08 5.33 1.39
C LYS A 139 -11.91 4.61 0.71
N LEU A 140 -10.75 5.27 0.62
CA LEU A 140 -9.53 4.71 0.04
C LEU A 140 -9.02 3.51 0.83
N PHE A 141 -8.92 3.61 2.16
CA PHE A 141 -8.47 2.46 2.98
C PHE A 141 -9.41 1.27 2.85
N VAL A 142 -10.72 1.52 2.81
CA VAL A 142 -11.72 0.46 2.63
C VAL A 142 -11.60 -0.16 1.23
N LEU A 143 -11.38 0.66 0.20
CA LEU A 143 -11.14 0.22 -1.17
C LEU A 143 -9.89 -0.66 -1.27
N LEU A 144 -8.74 -0.19 -0.80
CA LEU A 144 -7.49 -0.95 -0.82
C LEU A 144 -7.58 -2.24 0.00
N SER A 145 -8.26 -2.21 1.15
CA SER A 145 -8.52 -3.42 1.94
C SER A 145 -9.37 -4.44 1.19
N SER A 146 -10.41 -3.98 0.47
CA SER A 146 -11.23 -4.85 -0.40
C SER A 146 -10.41 -5.43 -1.55
N ILE A 147 -9.54 -4.63 -2.16
CA ILE A 147 -8.64 -5.08 -3.24
C ILE A 147 -7.68 -6.16 -2.71
N ARG A 148 -6.96 -5.89 -1.62
CA ARG A 148 -6.03 -6.83 -0.99
C ARG A 148 -6.72 -8.15 -0.65
N ASN A 149 -7.90 -8.09 -0.03
CA ASN A 149 -8.69 -9.29 0.28
C ASN A 149 -9.07 -10.05 -0.98
N THR A 150 -9.46 -9.36 -2.06
CA THR A 150 -9.80 -10.01 -3.34
C THR A 150 -8.58 -10.69 -3.97
N ILE A 151 -7.39 -10.06 -3.92
CA ILE A 151 -6.14 -10.64 -4.42
C ILE A 151 -5.76 -11.90 -3.62
N HIS A 152 -5.64 -11.80 -2.30
CA HIS A 152 -5.22 -12.93 -1.46
C HIS A 152 -6.17 -14.13 -1.50
N THR A 153 -7.44 -13.91 -1.82
CA THR A 153 -8.46 -14.96 -1.88
C THR A 153 -8.70 -15.46 -3.30
N GLY A 154 -7.90 -15.03 -4.29
CA GLY A 154 -8.04 -15.46 -5.67
C GLY A 154 -9.37 -15.03 -6.33
N GLY A 155 -9.87 -13.84 -5.96
CA GLY A 155 -11.15 -13.32 -6.45
C GLY A 155 -12.37 -13.69 -5.59
N VAL A 156 -12.17 -14.33 -4.45
CA VAL A 156 -13.27 -14.80 -3.57
C VAL A 156 -13.56 -13.78 -2.48
N TYR A 157 -14.37 -12.76 -2.80
CA TYR A 157 -14.87 -11.86 -1.78
C TYR A 157 -15.98 -12.53 -0.94
N PHE A 158 -15.61 -13.11 0.21
CA PHE A 158 -16.46 -13.97 1.04
C PHE A 158 -17.72 -13.31 1.60
N LYS A 159 -17.82 -11.97 1.61
CA LYS A 159 -18.92 -11.28 2.29
C LYS A 159 -20.20 -11.18 1.46
N ASN A 160 -20.10 -11.23 0.12
CA ASN A 160 -21.27 -11.09 -0.75
C ASN A 160 -21.08 -11.77 -2.11
N THR A 161 -21.83 -12.85 -2.38
CA THR A 161 -21.83 -13.54 -3.68
C THR A 161 -22.43 -12.69 -4.81
N ALA A 162 -23.24 -11.67 -4.49
CA ALA A 162 -23.76 -10.72 -5.47
C ALA A 162 -22.70 -9.71 -5.95
N GLY A 163 -21.49 -9.74 -5.38
CA GLY A 163 -20.45 -8.74 -5.61
C GLY A 163 -20.65 -7.48 -4.77
N GLU A 164 -19.67 -6.58 -4.85
CA GLU A 164 -19.68 -5.31 -4.15
C GLU A 164 -19.12 -4.22 -5.07
N THR A 165 -19.65 -3.00 -4.97
CA THR A 165 -19.06 -1.83 -5.62
C THR A 165 -18.65 -0.82 -4.57
N LYS A 166 -17.42 -0.33 -4.67
CA LYS A 166 -16.89 0.77 -3.87
C LYS A 166 -16.74 2.00 -4.76
N VAL A 167 -17.10 3.17 -4.22
CA VAL A 167 -16.98 4.44 -4.93
C VAL A 167 -15.86 5.25 -4.29
N PHE A 168 -14.92 5.74 -5.10
CA PHE A 168 -13.82 6.60 -4.67
C PHE A 168 -13.54 7.66 -5.73
N LYS A 169 -13.51 8.94 -5.34
CA LYS A 169 -13.37 10.10 -6.24
C LYS A 169 -14.24 10.03 -7.51
N GLY A 170 -15.49 9.58 -7.38
CA GLY A 170 -16.44 9.46 -8.49
C GLY A 170 -16.23 8.24 -9.40
N ASN A 171 -15.22 7.42 -9.15
CA ASN A 171 -14.96 6.18 -9.87
C ASN A 171 -15.57 4.97 -9.14
N ASN A 172 -16.09 4.02 -9.92
CA ASN A 172 -16.64 2.77 -9.41
C ASN A 172 -15.61 1.65 -9.52
N TYR A 173 -15.35 0.97 -8.40
CA TYR A 173 -14.50 -0.20 -8.31
C TYR A 173 -15.38 -1.39 -7.94
N THR A 174 -15.53 -2.33 -8.88
CA THR A 174 -16.48 -3.44 -8.74
C THR A 174 -15.74 -4.75 -8.50
N PHE A 175 -16.14 -5.43 -7.43
CA PHE A 175 -15.63 -6.72 -6.98
C PHE A 175 -16.71 -7.77 -7.27
N ILE A 176 -16.41 -8.70 -8.18
CA ILE A 176 -17.33 -9.77 -8.55
C ILE A 176 -16.75 -11.09 -8.04
N TYR A 177 -17.58 -11.90 -7.40
CA TYR A 177 -17.19 -13.21 -6.91
C TYR A 177 -16.57 -14.07 -8.03
N GLY A 178 -15.39 -14.62 -7.76
CA GLY A 178 -14.65 -15.48 -8.71
C GLY A 178 -14.01 -14.73 -9.88
N LYS A 179 -13.90 -13.40 -9.80
CA LYS A 179 -13.22 -12.58 -10.81
C LYS A 179 -12.15 -11.72 -10.17
N PRO A 180 -11.06 -11.40 -10.91
CA PRO A 180 -10.09 -10.41 -10.46
C PRO A 180 -10.77 -9.03 -10.30
N PRO A 181 -10.21 -8.14 -9.46
CA PRO A 181 -10.72 -6.77 -9.33
C PRO A 181 -10.74 -6.08 -10.70
N ALA A 182 -11.85 -5.43 -11.03
CA ALA A 182 -11.96 -4.59 -12.21
C ALA A 182 -11.69 -3.13 -11.83
N TYR A 183 -10.74 -2.50 -12.53
CA TYR A 183 -10.37 -1.09 -12.32
C TYR A 183 -10.95 -0.20 -13.43
N PRO A 184 -11.24 1.08 -13.12
CA PRO A 184 -11.53 2.07 -14.15
C PRO A 184 -10.41 2.15 -15.19
N ALA A 185 -10.77 2.44 -16.43
CA ALA A 185 -9.79 2.54 -17.52
C ALA A 185 -8.71 3.60 -17.20
N GLY A 186 -7.45 3.20 -17.31
CA GLY A 186 -6.31 4.08 -17.05
C GLY A 186 -5.96 4.31 -15.58
N ILE A 187 -6.68 3.68 -14.64
CA ILE A 187 -6.36 3.71 -13.20
C ILE A 187 -5.83 2.35 -12.78
N GLY A 188 -4.59 2.31 -12.33
CA GLY A 188 -3.96 1.16 -11.71
C GLY A 188 -4.07 1.19 -10.19
N ILE A 189 -3.81 0.05 -9.56
CA ILE A 189 -3.75 -0.07 -8.09
C ILE A 189 -2.63 0.79 -7.48
N LEU A 190 -1.54 1.05 -8.22
CA LEU A 190 -0.46 1.91 -7.75
C LEU A 190 -0.87 3.39 -7.71
N ASP A 191 -1.82 3.83 -8.54
CA ASP A 191 -2.40 5.17 -8.42
C ASP A 191 -3.16 5.32 -7.09
N LEU A 192 -3.82 4.26 -6.63
CA LEU A 192 -4.46 4.23 -5.31
C LEU A 192 -3.43 4.23 -4.17
N VAL A 193 -2.24 3.68 -4.38
CA VAL A 193 -1.14 3.76 -3.39
C VAL A 193 -0.56 5.18 -3.34
N SER A 194 -0.49 5.89 -4.47
CA SER A 194 -0.12 7.31 -4.47
C SER A 194 -1.08 8.14 -3.63
N GLU A 195 -2.39 7.93 -3.82
CA GLU A 195 -3.45 8.57 -3.02
C GLU A 195 -3.36 8.20 -1.53
N LEU A 196 -2.89 6.98 -1.23
CA LEU A 196 -2.71 6.51 0.14
C LEU A 196 -1.59 7.27 0.84
N PHE A 197 -0.50 7.57 0.13
CA PHE A 197 0.60 8.37 0.69
C PHE A 197 0.13 9.77 1.07
N ASP A 198 -0.71 10.38 0.23
CA ASP A 198 -1.32 11.67 0.52
C ASP A 198 -2.30 11.59 1.71
N ALA A 199 -3.13 10.54 1.78
CA ALA A 199 -4.03 10.32 2.91
C ALA A 199 -3.26 10.18 4.24
N MET A 200 -2.16 9.42 4.24
CA MET A 200 -1.31 9.27 5.42
C MET A 200 -0.67 10.59 5.84
N LYS A 201 -0.23 11.41 4.89
CA LYS A 201 0.24 12.76 5.18
C LYS A 201 -0.86 13.62 5.80
N VAL A 202 -2.07 13.59 5.26
CA VAL A 202 -3.24 14.32 5.82
C VAL A 202 -3.49 13.89 7.27
N LEU A 203 -3.41 12.58 7.57
CA LEU A 203 -3.55 12.09 8.93
C LEU A 203 -2.47 12.63 9.86
N PHE A 204 -1.20 12.53 9.45
CA PHE A 204 -0.06 12.97 10.24
C PHE A 204 -0.05 14.48 10.50
N ASP A 205 -0.50 15.27 9.53
CA ASP A 205 -0.59 16.73 9.63
C ASP A 205 -1.84 17.21 10.38
N SER A 206 -2.79 16.31 10.67
CA SER A 206 -3.99 16.66 11.42
C SER A 206 -3.62 17.16 12.83
N ALA A 207 -4.33 18.19 13.32
CA ALA A 207 -4.01 18.82 14.60
C ALA A 207 -4.00 17.82 15.77
N LYS A 208 -4.89 16.82 15.72
CA LYS A 208 -5.01 15.75 16.72
C LYS A 208 -3.75 14.88 16.79
N ILE A 209 -3.19 14.53 15.64
CA ILE A 209 -1.98 13.69 15.56
C ILE A 209 -0.72 14.52 15.77
N ALA A 210 -0.65 15.72 15.20
CA ALA A 210 0.47 16.64 15.40
C ALA A 210 0.69 16.97 16.89
N ALA A 211 -0.40 17.09 17.66
CA ALA A 211 -0.35 17.36 19.10
C ALA A 211 0.22 16.20 19.95
N ILE A 212 0.30 14.97 19.43
CA ILE A 212 0.93 13.83 20.13
C ILE A 212 2.44 14.07 20.31
N GLY A 213 3.06 14.87 19.44
CA GLY A 213 4.51 15.06 19.44
C GLY A 213 5.24 13.86 18.85
N GLN A 214 6.46 13.58 19.32
CA GLN A 214 7.29 12.47 18.82
C GLN A 214 6.78 11.12 19.32
N LEU A 215 6.66 10.14 18.43
CA LEU A 215 6.14 8.81 18.75
C LEU A 215 6.93 7.74 18.00
N GLU A 216 7.61 6.84 18.72
CA GLU A 216 8.42 5.80 18.07
C GLU A 216 7.54 4.72 17.41
N HIS A 217 7.93 4.29 16.21
CA HIS A 217 7.26 3.21 15.49
C HIS A 217 7.47 1.86 16.21
N PRO A 218 6.44 1.02 16.39
CA PRO A 218 6.54 -0.24 17.15
C PRO A 218 7.59 -1.24 16.61
N ASN A 219 7.89 -1.18 15.31
CA ASN A 219 8.92 -2.01 14.66
C ASN A 219 10.32 -1.88 15.30
N TYR A 220 10.66 -0.76 15.92
CA TYR A 220 11.96 -0.60 16.58
C TYR A 220 12.11 -1.43 17.86
N ASN A 221 11.00 -1.84 18.48
CA ASN A 221 11.02 -2.74 19.66
C ASN A 221 10.93 -4.22 19.27
N ALA A 222 10.54 -4.54 18.03
CA ALA A 222 10.42 -5.91 17.54
C ALA A 222 11.79 -6.60 17.28
N LEU A 223 12.86 -5.81 17.10
CA LEU A 223 14.23 -6.31 16.89
C LEU A 223 15.04 -6.47 18.20
N GLY A 224 14.38 -6.38 19.36
CA GLY A 224 14.95 -6.75 20.65
C GLY A 224 15.72 -5.63 21.36
N LYS A 225 15.33 -5.39 22.61
CA LYS A 225 16.28 -5.33 23.71
C LYS A 225 16.42 -6.73 24.29
#